data_AF-A0A164G447-F1
#
_entry.id   AF-A0A164G447-F1
#
_cell.length_a   1.000
_cell.length_b   1.000
_cell.length_c   1.000
_cell.angle_alpha   90.00
_cell.angle_beta   90.00
_cell.angle_gamma   90.00
#
_symmetry.space_group_name_H-M   'P 1'
#
loop_
_entity.id
_entity.type
_entity.pdbx_description
1 polymer ?
#
loop_
_entity_poly.entity_id
_entity_poly.type
_entity_poly.pdbx_seq_one_letter_code
_entity_poly.pdbx_strand_id
1 'polypeptide(L)' 'RPVRSRNNLHISMHSHVHKVVIDPSTNQAVAVRFEKRGKIYQVKAKNEIVISAGAINSPQLLMLSGIGPADHLNSFGIPV' A
#
# COMPACT_ATOMS: atom_id res chain seq x y z
N ARG A 1 18.44 2.52 17.95
CA ARG A 1 17.11 2.74 17.31
C ARG A 1 16.07 2.90 18.43
N PRO A 2 15.91 4.10 19.00
CA PRO A 2 15.39 4.31 20.36
C PRO A 2 13.90 3.98 20.58
N VAL A 3 13.05 4.07 19.54
CA VAL A 3 11.60 3.85 19.67
C VAL A 3 11.13 2.42 19.40
N ARG A 4 12.05 1.50 19.08
CA ARG A 4 11.71 0.14 18.60
C ARG A 4 11.04 -0.74 19.66
N SER A 5 11.26 -0.48 20.94
CA SER A 5 10.73 -1.28 22.06
C SER A 5 9.27 -1.00 22.41
N ARG A 6 8.61 -0.07 21.71
CA ARG A 6 7.20 0.25 21.97
C ARG A 6 6.29 -0.89 21.48
N ASN A 7 5.47 -1.44 22.36
CA ASN A 7 4.55 -2.55 22.04
C ASN A 7 3.48 -2.18 21.00
N ASN A 8 3.17 -0.89 20.84
CA ASN A 8 2.23 -0.39 19.84
C ASN A 8 2.87 -0.10 18.47
N LEU A 9 4.18 -0.35 18.31
CA LEU A 9 4.90 -0.14 17.05
C LEU A 9 5.39 -1.48 16.48
N HIS A 10 4.87 -1.85 15.32
CA HIS A 10 5.29 -3.05 14.61
C HIS A 10 6.10 -2.65 13.38
N ILE A 11 7.33 -3.16 13.26
CA ILE A 11 8.21 -2.91 12.12
C ILE A 11 8.41 -4.22 11.36
N SER A 12 7.83 -4.33 10.17
CA SER A 12 8.07 -5.46 9.27
C SER A 12 9.14 -5.10 8.24
N MET A 13 10.35 -5.63 8.43
CA MET A 13 11.44 -5.49 7.46
C MET A 13 11.31 -6.50 6.32
N HIS A 14 11.97 -6.23 5.19
CA HIS A 14 11.94 -7.07 3.98
C HIS A 14 10.51 -7.37 3.53
N SER A 15 9.68 -6.32 3.52
CA SER A 15 8.26 -6.37 3.18
C SER A 15 8.01 -5.40 2.04
N HIS A 16 7.81 -5.92 0.83
CA HIS A 16 7.64 -5.13 -0.38
C HIS A 16 6.14 -4.92 -0.64
N VAL A 17 5.68 -3.68 -0.63
CA VAL A 17 4.26 -3.35 -0.80
C VAL A 17 3.90 -3.40 -2.28
N HIS A 18 2.85 -4.15 -2.64
CA HIS A 18 2.39 -4.28 -4.02
C HIS A 18 1.28 -3.28 -4.35
N LYS A 19 0.31 -3.13 -3.44
CA LYS A 19 -0.80 -2.17 -3.59
C LYS A 19 -1.47 -1.82 -2.27
N VAL A 20 -2.11 -0.67 -2.25
CA VAL A 20 -3.17 -0.32 -1.30
C VAL A 20 -4.48 -0.92 -1.83
N VAL A 21 -5.28 -1.44 -0.92
CA VAL A 21 -6.62 -1.96 -1.20
C VAL A 21 -7.61 -0.85 -0.93
N ILE A 22 -8.29 -0.43 -1.98
CA ILE A 22 -9.37 0.55 -1.94
C ILE A 22 -10.70 -0.20 -1.95
N ASP A 23 -11.62 0.19 -1.08
CA ASP A 23 -13.00 -0.27 -1.11
C ASP A 23 -13.75 0.48 -2.23
N PRO A 24 -14.24 -0.20 -3.27
CA PRO A 24 -14.89 0.44 -4.41
C PRO A 24 -16.25 1.08 -4.06
N SER A 25 -16.86 0.70 -2.94
CA SER A 25 -18.16 1.27 -2.52
C SER A 25 -18.00 2.59 -1.76
N THR A 26 -16.87 2.77 -1.06
CA THR A 26 -16.62 3.94 -0.19
C THR A 26 -15.46 4.79 -0.65
N ASN A 27 -14.66 4.33 -1.62
CA ASN A 27 -13.38 4.90 -2.05
C ASN A 27 -12.36 5.07 -0.89
N GLN A 28 -12.48 4.26 0.16
CA GLN A 28 -11.58 4.30 1.31
C GLN A 28 -10.43 3.30 1.19
N ALA A 29 -9.25 3.70 1.66
CA ALA A 29 -8.09 2.83 1.75
C ALA A 29 -8.19 1.93 3.00
N VAL A 30 -8.46 0.64 2.81
CA VAL A 30 -8.82 -0.28 3.91
C VAL A 30 -7.70 -1.24 4.31
N ALA A 31 -6.78 -1.53 3.41
CA ALA A 31 -5.68 -2.46 3.67
C ALA A 31 -4.46 -2.22 2.78
N VAL A 32 -3.33 -2.81 3.16
CA VAL A 32 -2.12 -2.89 2.33
C VAL A 32 -1.83 -4.35 2.02
N ARG A 33 -1.53 -4.65 0.76
CA ARG A 33 -1.05 -5.95 0.30
C ARG A 33 0.45 -5.88 0.03
N PHE A 34 1.21 -6.76 0.67
CA PHE A 34 2.67 -6.78 0.56
C PHE A 34 3.20 -8.21 0.54
N GLU A 35 4.36 -8.39 -0.07
CA GLU A 35 5.10 -9.64 -0.03
C GLU A 35 6.16 -9.61 1.06
N LYS A 36 6.31 -10.74 1.76
CA LYS A 36 7.43 -10.98 2.66
C LYS A 36 7.87 -12.44 2.53
N ARG A 37 9.14 -12.63 2.12
CA ARG A 37 9.74 -13.96 1.95
C ARG A 37 8.92 -14.87 1.02
N GLY A 38 8.49 -14.36 -0.15
CA GLY A 38 7.72 -15.12 -1.13
C GLY A 38 6.24 -15.34 -0.76
N LYS A 39 5.77 -14.82 0.38
CA LYS A 39 4.38 -14.95 0.81
C LYS A 39 3.68 -13.60 0.78
N ILE A 40 2.47 -13.59 0.23
CA ILE A 40 1.61 -12.40 0.20
C ILE A 40 0.83 -12.29 1.50
N TYR A 41 0.88 -11.10 2.09
CA TYR A 41 0.14 -10.72 3.29
C TYR A 41 -0.78 -9.55 2.97
N GLN A 42 -1.89 -9.48 3.70
CA GLN A 42 -2.80 -8.34 3.68
C GLN A 42 -3.05 -7.87 5.11
N VAL A 43 -2.78 -6.60 5.37
CA VAL A 43 -2.97 -5.99 6.70
C VAL A 43 -3.97 -4.85 6.58
N LYS A 44 -5.04 -4.92 7.37
CA LYS A 44 -6.08 -3.88 7.42
C LYS A 44 -5.62 -2.70 8.26
N ALA A 45 -5.97 -1.49 7.82
CA ALA A 45 -5.84 -0.28 8.61
C ALA A 45 -7.20 0.06 9.22
N LYS A 46 -7.22 0.44 10.51
CA LYS A 46 -8.45 0.86 11.18
C LYS A 46 -8.81 2.32 10.90
N ASN A 47 -7.79 3.15 10.72
CA ASN A 47 -7.95 4.59 10.58
C ASN A 47 -7.43 5.04 9.21
N GLU A 48 -6.11 4.97 9.01
CA GLU A 48 -5.46 5.57 7.86
C GLU A 48 -4.30 4.72 7.35
N ILE A 49 -3.99 4.92 6.07
CA ILE A 49 -2.80 4.38 5.41
C ILE A 49 -1.95 5.57 4.96
N VAL A 50 -0.77 5.72 5.54
CA VAL A 50 0.18 6.80 5.20
C VAL A 50 1.26 6.24 4.28
N ILE A 51 1.35 6.76 3.06
CA ILE A 51 2.37 6.35 2.10
C ILE A 51 3.61 7.22 2.27
N SER A 52 4.73 6.58 2.58
CA SER A 52 6.03 7.23 2.75
C SER A 52 7.14 6.48 2.01
N ALA A 53 6.84 5.99 0.80
CA ALA A 53 7.76 5.20 -0.01
C ALA A 53 8.80 6.06 -0.78
N GLY A 54 8.73 7.39 -0.62
CA GLY A 54 9.59 8.36 -1.31
C GLY A 54 8.97 8.89 -2.60
N ALA A 55 9.54 9.97 -3.15
CA ALA A 55 8.97 10.70 -4.30
C ALA A 55 8.79 9.85 -5.57
N ILE A 56 9.55 8.77 -5.72
CA ILE A 56 9.50 7.88 -6.89
C ILE A 56 8.51 6.73 -6.66
N ASN A 57 8.63 6.03 -5.53
CA ASN A 57 7.82 4.82 -5.30
C ASN A 57 6.40 5.14 -4.82
N SER A 58 6.17 6.27 -4.14
CA SER A 58 4.82 6.66 -3.70
C SER A 58 3.83 6.81 -4.87
N PRO A 59 4.12 7.58 -5.95
CA PRO A 59 3.20 7.66 -7.08
C PRO A 59 3.06 6.33 -7.82
N GLN A 60 4.14 5.55 -7.95
CA GLN A 60 4.07 4.21 -8.54
C GLN A 60 3.11 3.30 -7.76
N LEU A 61 3.22 3.28 -6.43
CA LEU A 61 2.35 2.47 -5.58
C LEU A 61 0.89 2.92 -5.66
N LEU A 62 0.63 4.22 -5.72
CA LEU A 62 -0.71 4.75 -5.94
C LEU A 62 -1.29 4.26 -7.28
N MET A 63 -0.50 4.32 -8.36
CA MET A 63 -0.92 3.83 -9.67
C MET A 63 -1.23 2.33 -9.64
N LEU A 64 -0.37 1.49 -9.05
CA LEU A 64 -0.64 0.06 -8.84
C LEU A 64 -1.88 -0.22 -7.97
N SER A 65 -2.33 0.78 -7.22
CA SER A 65 -3.53 0.73 -6.38
C SER A 65 -4.80 1.20 -7.10
N GLY A 66 -4.72 1.64 -8.36
CA GLY A 66 -5.83 2.21 -9.12
C GLY A 66 -5.98 3.72 -8.96
N ILE A 67 -4.97 4.41 -8.44
CA ILE A 67 -5.00 5.87 -8.19
C ILE A 67 -3.96 6.53 -9.09
N GLY A 68 -4.41 7.18 -10.16
CA GLY A 68 -3.54 7.85 -11.11
C GLY A 68 -4.26 8.23 -12.41
N PRO A 69 -3.51 8.65 -13.44
CA PRO A 69 -4.08 9.00 -14.74
C PRO A 69 -4.78 7.79 -15.38
N ALA A 70 -6.07 7.94 -15.71
CA ALA A 70 -6.91 6.83 -16.18
C ALA A 70 -6.35 6.15 -17.43
N ASP A 71 -5.92 6.91 -18.45
CA ASP A 71 -5.37 6.36 -19.69
C ASP A 71 -4.11 5.50 -19.44
N HIS A 72 -3.25 5.94 -18.52
CA HIS A 72 -2.06 5.20 -18.15
C HIS A 72 -2.43 3.90 -17.43
N LEU A 73 -3.34 3.96 -16.45
CA LEU A 73 -3.78 2.78 -15.70
C LEU A 73 -4.48 1.75 -16.59
N ASN A 74 -5.35 2.22 -17.49
CA ASN A 74 -6.03 1.38 -18.48
C ASN A 74 -5.02 0.68 -19.41
N SER A 75 -3.93 1.35 -19.81
CA SER A 75 -2.87 0.74 -20.63
C SER A 75 -2.17 -0.45 -19.96
N PHE A 76 -2.22 -0.54 -18.62
CA PHE A 76 -1.71 -1.67 -17.83
C PHE A 76 -2.81 -2.61 -17.30
N GLY A 77 -4.07 -2.41 -17.71
CA GLY A 77 -5.21 -3.20 -17.24
C GLY A 77 -5.55 -3.00 -15.76
N ILE A 78 -5.19 -1.84 -15.20
CA ILE A 78 -5.47 -1.50 -13.80
C ILE A 78 -6.84 -0.79 -13.75
N PRO A 79 -7.79 -1.30 -12.96
CA PRO A 79 -9.09 -0.65 -12.80
C PRO A 79 -8.94 0.66 -12.03
N VAL A 80 -9.70 1.67 -12.48
CA VAL A 80 -9.87 2.99 -11.88
C VAL A 80 -11.26 3.15 -11.28
#